data_AF-A0A352RK77-F1
#
_entry.id   AF-A0A352RK77-F1
#
_cell.length_a   1.000
_cell.length_b   1.000
_cell.length_c   1.000
_cell.angle_alpha   90.00
_cell.angle_beta   90.00
_cell.angle_gamma   90.00
#
_symmetry.space_group_name_H-M   'P 1'
#
loop_
_entity.id
_entity.type
_entity.pdbx_description
1 polymer ?
#
loop_
_entity_poly.entity_id
_entity_poly.type
_entity_poly.pdbx_seq_one_letter_code
_entity_poly.pdbx_strand_id
1 'polypeptide(L)' 'IPFDRTLIDKNLLSAEELNWLYDYHGRVFSEISPMLDNTEDFQWLTWACGID' A
#
# COMPACT_ATOMS: atom_id res chain seq x y z
N ILE A 1 6.13 5.62 -0.14
CA ILE A 1 6.39 4.21 0.24
C ILE A 1 5.24 3.72 1.12
N PRO A 2 4.86 2.43 1.09
CA PRO A 2 3.69 1.95 1.84
C PRO A 2 3.96 1.88 3.35
N PHE A 3 2.94 2.12 4.16
CA PHE A 3 2.94 1.70 5.57
C PHE A 3 2.87 0.18 5.69
N ASP A 4 3.59 -0.40 6.66
CA ASP A 4 3.52 -1.83 6.95
C ASP A 4 2.15 -2.20 7.53
N ARG A 5 1.38 -2.96 6.76
CA ARG A 5 0.02 -3.39 7.10
C ARG A 5 -0.03 -4.34 8.30
N THR A 6 1.07 -5.03 8.61
CA THR A 6 1.13 -6.02 9.71
C THR A 6 1.18 -5.37 11.08
N LEU A 7 1.57 -4.10 11.15
CA LEU A 7 1.68 -3.33 12.39
C LEU A 7 0.44 -2.47 12.69
N ILE A 8 -0.58 -2.51 11.82
CA ILE A 8 -1.78 -1.67 11.92
C ILE A 8 -2.92 -2.50 12.50
N ASP A 9 -3.34 -2.16 13.72
CA ASP A 9 -4.61 -2.65 14.27
C ASP A 9 -5.78 -1.82 13.70
N LYS A 10 -6.48 -2.40 12.74
CA LYS A 10 -7.61 -1.75 12.05
C LYS A 10 -8.77 -1.40 12.98
N ASN A 11 -8.87 -2.03 14.16
CA ASN A 11 -9.95 -1.75 15.11
C ASN A 11 -9.76 -0.43 15.85
N LEU A 12 -8.55 0.15 15.78
CA LEU A 12 -8.23 1.46 16.35
C LEU A 12 -8.47 2.62 15.38
N LEU A 13 -8.77 2.32 14.11
CA LEU A 13 -8.98 3.31 13.06
C LEU A 13 -10.47 3.54 12.85
N SER A 14 -10.82 4.79 12.63
CA SER A 14 -12.11 5.15 12.05
C SER A 14 -12.23 4.66 10.60
N ALA A 15 -13.46 4.60 10.08
CA ALA A 15 -13.69 4.27 8.68
C ALA A 15 -13.02 5.26 7.71
N GLU A 16 -12.93 6.53 8.09
CA GLU A 16 -12.27 7.57 7.29
C GLU A 16 -10.76 7.35 7.23
N GLU A 17 -10.10 7.09 8.36
CA GLU A 17 -8.66 6.80 8.41
C GLU A 17 -8.32 5.52 7.65
N LEU A 18 -9.19 4.51 7.74
CA LEU A 18 -9.01 3.25 7.00
C LEU A 18 -9.11 3.48 5.48
N ASN A 19 -10.10 4.26 5.02
CA ASN A 19 -10.23 4.61 3.61
C ASN A 19 -9.05 5.46 3.13
N TRP A 20 -8.62 6.44 3.93
CA TRP A 20 -7.45 7.25 3.63
C TRP A 20 -6.19 6.38 3.47
N LEU A 21 -6.02 5.36 4.31
CA LEU A 21 -4.90 4.44 4.20
C LEU A 21 -4.94 3.62 2.90
N TYR A 22 -6.12 3.15 2.49
CA TYR A 22 -6.29 2.44 1.21
C TYR A 22 -5.99 3.34 0.01
N ASP A 23 -6.52 4.57 0.01
CA ASP A 23 -6.26 5.55 -1.05
C ASP A 23 -4.76 5.91 -1.12
N TYR A 24 -4.12 6.06 0.05
CA TYR A 24 -2.69 6.31 0.15
C TYR A 24 -1.87 5.17 -0.48
N HIS A 25 -2.15 3.91 -0.11
CA HIS A 25 -1.46 2.75 -0.70
C HIS A 25 -1.70 2.63 -2.20
N GLY A 26 -2.92 2.91 -2.68
CA GLY A 26 -3.23 2.96 -4.12
C GLY A 26 -2.40 4.02 -4.86
N ARG A 27 -2.26 5.21 -4.28
CA ARG A 27 -1.42 6.28 -4.83
C ARG A 27 0.06 5.94 -4.81
N VAL A 28 0.56 5.35 -3.72
CA VAL A 28 1.95 4.89 -3.63
C VAL A 28 2.24 3.87 -4.73
N PHE A 29 1.33 2.92 -4.96
CA PHE A 29 1.50 1.93 -6.02
C PHE A 29 1.50 2.59 -7.41
N SER A 30 0.55 3.48 -7.69
CA SER A 30 0.42 4.10 -9.02
C SER A 30 1.61 5.02 -9.37
N GLU A 31 2.19 5.70 -8.38
CA GLU A 31 3.33 6.59 -8.60
C GLU A 31 4.66 5.83 -8.70
N ILE A 32 4.87 4.77 -7.92
CA ILE A 32 6.16 4.07 -7.86
C ILE A 32 6.25 2.92 -8.87
N SER A 33 5.18 2.14 -9.07
CA SER A 33 5.22 0.94 -9.93
C SER A 33 5.73 1.18 -11.36
N PRO A 34 5.47 2.33 -12.03
CA PRO A 34 6.02 2.58 -13.37
C PRO A 34 7.54 2.78 -13.41
N MET A 35 8.16 3.03 -12.26
CA MET A 35 9.60 3.27 -12.13
C MET A 35 10.38 1.99 -11.83
N LEU A 36 9.71 0.87 -11.57
CA LEU A 36 10.33 -0.41 -11.24
C LEU A 36 10.69 -1.17 -12.51
N ASP A 37 11.92 -1.67 -12.57
CA ASP A 37 12.49 -2.38 -13.73
C ASP A 37 12.54 -3.89 -13.56
N ASN A 38 12.30 -4.39 -12.35
CA ASN A 38 12.35 -5.80 -12.03
C ASN A 38 11.05 -6.30 -11.38
N THR A 39 10.75 -7.57 -11.64
CA THR A 39 9.50 -8.20 -11.21
C THR A 39 9.43 -8.41 -9.70
N GLU A 40 10.57 -8.60 -9.03
CA GLU A 40 10.63 -8.83 -7.58
C GLU A 40 10.16 -7.60 -6.80
N ASP A 41 10.70 -6.42 -7.11
CA ASP A 41 10.30 -5.16 -6.49
C ASP A 41 8.83 -4.82 -6.81
N PHE A 42 8.39 -5.09 -8.04
CA PHE A 42 7.00 -4.87 -8.42
C PHE A 42 6.05 -5.76 -7.59
N GLN A 43 6.37 -7.04 -7.44
CA GLN A 43 5.59 -7.99 -6.63
C GLN A 43 5.61 -7.59 -5.15
N TRP A 44 6.76 -7.17 -4.63
CA TRP A 44 6.86 -6.66 -3.27
C TRP A 44 5.98 -5.43 -3.06
N LEU A 45 6.03 -4.45 -3.97
CA LEU A 45 5.23 -3.23 -3.88
C LEU A 45 3.73 -3.53 -3.96
N THR A 46 3.33 -4.46 -4.84
CA THR A 46 1.96 -4.95 -4.99
C THR A 46 1.44 -5.50 -3.67
N TRP A 47 2.19 -6.42 -3.04
CA TRP A 47 1.85 -7.00 -1.74
C TRP A 47 1.83 -5.95 -0.61
N ALA A 48 2.85 -5.09 -0.56
CA ALA A 48 3.01 -4.09 0.50
C ALA A 48 1.89 -3.03 0.48
N CYS A 49 1.43 -2.64 -0.71
CA CYS A 49 0.27 -1.77 -0.88
C CYS A 49 -1.08 -2.49 -0.75
N GLY A 50 -1.11 -3.84 -0.72
CA GLY A 50 -2.37 -4.59 -0.70
C GLY A 50 -3.20 -4.40 -1.96
N ILE A 51 -2.53 -4.36 -3.10
CA ILE A 51 -3.13 -4.40 -4.41
C ILE A 51 -3.19 -5.87 -4.79
N ASP A 52 -4.37 -6.49 -4.65
CA ASP A 52 -4.61 -7.92 -4.85
C ASP A 52 -5.41 -8.17 -6.13
#